data_AF-A0A7V9D674-F1
#
_entry.id   AF-A0A7V9D674-F1
#
_cell.length_a   1.000
_cell.length_b   1.000
_cell.length_c   1.000
_cell.angle_alpha   90.00
_cell.angle_beta   90.00
_cell.angle_gamma   90.00
#
_symmetry.space_group_name_H-M   'P 1'
#
loop_
_entity.id
_entity.type
_entity.pdbx_description
1 polymer ?
#
loop_
_entity_poly.entity_id
_entity_poly.type
_entity_poly.pdbx_seq_one_letter_code
_entity_poly.pdbx_strand_id
1 'polypeptide(L)'
;SEWKGAFGFVVFRLHRAVVDGKEAFFIRTDTSDQELAGKEGLVSAPKIGGLARPGLSGEAYFFEGGGSEQPVVMSSEPGRSDYTPAWRINRVEWKSEPRSLSSVDDVRAAEVKGDVRVLPSKAIINAALVKWSNAELPVDGDLTEYLGGGQLIEPPNTQDLTVKFKLHECFPGVRYIVADTSLEPMAQGMQIAHSPALQESPRARATGRTNVFMNGFKGPGPMGFQPSVFDSEAGAEEWSPYWDHMTYAWKKGKDPRVLTTEDEVHAARDGGDLDEFPGTPDTNGSIFTVNCPVPVIAPNTFTG
;
A
#
# COMPACT_ATOMS: atom_id res chain seq x y z
N SER A 1 -13.52 3.71 -23.77
CA SER A 1 -13.55 2.98 -22.49
C SER A 1 -13.95 3.95 -21.40
N GLU A 2 -15.24 4.27 -21.35
CA GLU A 2 -15.80 5.15 -20.31
C GLU A 2 -16.54 4.26 -19.33
N TRP A 3 -15.96 4.12 -18.17
CA TRP A 3 -16.49 3.37 -17.06
C TRP A 3 -17.65 4.19 -16.48
N LYS A 4 -18.89 3.67 -16.53
CA LYS A 4 -20.05 4.33 -15.91
C LYS A 4 -20.06 3.99 -14.42
N GLY A 5 -19.33 4.76 -13.62
CA GLY A 5 -19.24 4.58 -12.16
C GLY A 5 -18.44 5.70 -11.49
N ALA A 6 -18.42 5.73 -10.16
CA ALA A 6 -17.69 6.74 -9.37
C ALA A 6 -16.17 6.48 -9.30
N PHE A 7 -15.67 5.44 -9.95
CA PHE A 7 -14.27 5.00 -9.83
C PHE A 7 -13.52 5.17 -11.16
N GLY A 8 -12.23 5.46 -11.06
CA GLY A 8 -11.32 5.56 -12.20
C GLY A 8 -10.42 4.34 -12.29
N PHE A 9 -9.36 4.46 -13.09
CA PHE A 9 -8.24 3.52 -13.06
C PHE A 9 -6.93 4.28 -13.15
N VAL A 10 -5.85 3.63 -12.70
CA VAL A 10 -4.48 4.10 -12.87
C VAL A 10 -3.63 2.96 -13.41
N VAL A 11 -2.70 3.29 -14.29
CA VAL A 11 -1.72 2.34 -14.80
C VAL A 11 -0.38 2.62 -14.13
N PHE A 12 0.16 1.62 -13.44
CA PHE A 12 1.50 1.67 -12.88
C PHE A 12 2.49 0.91 -13.75
N ARG A 13 3.75 1.36 -13.71
CA ARG A 13 4.89 0.56 -14.18
C ARG A 13 5.16 -0.57 -13.18
N LEU A 14 5.32 -1.78 -13.70
CA LEU A 14 5.82 -2.91 -12.95
C LEU A 14 7.35 -2.95 -12.95
N HIS A 15 7.89 -3.43 -11.85
CA HIS A 15 9.30 -3.72 -11.68
C HIS A 15 9.48 -5.21 -11.41
N ARG A 16 10.54 -5.79 -11.98
CA ARG A 16 10.88 -7.20 -11.77
C ARG A 16 11.60 -7.38 -10.45
N ALA A 17 11.20 -8.38 -9.70
CA ALA A 17 11.86 -8.86 -8.51
C ALA A 17 12.09 -10.38 -8.56
N VAL A 18 12.94 -10.87 -7.68
CA VAL A 18 13.13 -12.29 -7.41
C VAL A 18 13.17 -12.53 -5.90
N VAL A 19 12.48 -13.57 -5.47
CA VAL A 19 12.42 -14.02 -4.07
C VAL A 19 12.74 -15.52 -4.07
N ASP A 20 13.89 -15.88 -3.52
CA ASP A 20 14.39 -17.27 -3.44
C ASP A 20 14.28 -18.06 -4.75
N GLY A 21 14.78 -17.47 -5.84
CA GLY A 21 14.77 -18.10 -7.16
C GLY A 21 13.46 -17.97 -7.93
N LYS A 22 12.41 -17.38 -7.34
CA LYS A 22 11.10 -17.25 -7.96
C LYS A 22 10.83 -15.80 -8.38
N GLU A 23 10.29 -15.63 -9.58
CA GLU A 23 9.98 -14.31 -10.12
C GLU A 23 8.81 -13.66 -9.37
N ALA A 24 8.90 -12.35 -9.22
CA ALA A 24 7.86 -11.53 -8.63
C ALA A 24 7.82 -10.15 -9.32
N PHE A 25 6.70 -9.44 -9.21
CA PHE A 25 6.49 -8.14 -9.81
C PHE A 25 5.83 -7.19 -8.81
N PHE A 26 6.33 -5.97 -8.75
CA PHE A 26 5.88 -4.97 -7.79
C PHE A 26 5.70 -3.60 -8.42
N ILE A 27 4.90 -2.76 -7.76
CA ILE A 27 4.79 -1.33 -8.02
C ILE A 27 5.55 -0.54 -6.95
N ARG A 28 5.92 0.70 -7.22
CA ARG A 28 6.51 1.63 -6.24
C ARG A 28 5.63 2.86 -6.15
N THR A 29 5.28 3.29 -4.94
CA THR A 29 4.33 4.41 -4.77
C THR A 29 4.86 5.52 -3.86
N ASP A 30 5.51 5.17 -2.76
CA ASP A 30 5.94 6.11 -1.73
C ASP A 30 7.35 5.79 -1.25
N THR A 31 8.05 6.78 -0.71
CA THR A 31 9.35 6.57 -0.05
C THR A 31 9.58 7.56 1.08
N SER A 32 10.28 7.12 2.13
CA SER A 32 10.71 8.00 3.23
C SER A 32 11.85 8.95 2.85
N ASP A 33 12.45 8.76 1.68
CA ASP A 33 13.56 9.55 1.17
C ASP A 33 13.06 10.56 0.14
N GLN A 34 13.07 11.85 0.50
CA GLN A 34 12.53 12.93 -0.31
C GLN A 34 13.28 13.13 -1.64
N GLU A 35 14.59 12.90 -1.67
CA GLU A 35 15.38 13.03 -2.89
C GLU A 35 15.01 11.92 -3.87
N LEU A 36 14.90 10.68 -3.37
CA LEU A 36 14.44 9.55 -4.15
C LEU A 36 13.00 9.77 -4.65
N ALA A 37 12.12 10.31 -3.81
CA ALA A 37 10.74 10.63 -4.19
C ALA A 37 10.70 11.56 -5.41
N GLY A 38 11.44 12.67 -5.36
CA GLY A 38 11.52 13.64 -6.45
C GLY A 38 12.16 13.05 -7.72
N LYS A 39 13.21 12.22 -7.59
CA LYS A 39 13.90 11.61 -8.73
C LYS A 39 13.05 10.57 -9.44
N GLU A 40 12.32 9.74 -8.71
CA GLU A 40 11.59 8.59 -9.24
C GLU A 40 10.10 8.88 -9.47
N GLY A 41 9.61 10.08 -9.09
CA GLY A 41 8.19 10.45 -9.19
C GLY A 41 7.31 9.70 -8.18
N LEU A 42 7.85 9.39 -7.01
CA LEU A 42 7.12 8.75 -5.91
C LEU A 42 6.57 9.80 -4.95
N VAL A 43 5.59 9.44 -4.13
CA VAL A 43 5.08 10.29 -3.06
C VAL A 43 6.09 10.32 -1.90
N SER A 44 6.43 11.51 -1.43
CA SER A 44 7.27 11.67 -0.24
C SER A 44 6.47 11.27 1.00
N ALA A 45 6.97 10.33 1.79
CA ALA A 45 6.32 9.83 3.00
C ALA A 45 7.34 9.66 4.15
N PRO A 46 7.89 10.76 4.72
CA PRO A 46 8.94 10.67 5.74
C PRO A 46 8.59 9.75 6.92
N LYS A 47 7.30 9.69 7.28
CA LYS A 47 6.74 8.88 8.36
C LYS A 47 7.04 7.39 8.25
N ILE A 48 7.05 6.82 7.04
CA ILE A 48 7.36 5.38 6.85
C ILE A 48 8.83 5.06 7.13
N GLY A 49 9.70 6.08 7.24
CA GLY A 49 11.09 5.91 7.69
C GLY A 49 11.21 5.31 9.09
N GLY A 50 10.15 5.38 9.91
CA GLY A 50 10.06 4.67 11.19
C GLY A 50 10.23 3.15 11.08
N LEU A 51 9.96 2.58 9.90
CA LEU A 51 10.09 1.15 9.60
C LEU A 51 11.53 0.70 9.30
N ALA A 52 12.49 1.62 9.21
CA ALA A 52 13.91 1.26 9.01
C ALA A 52 14.56 0.57 10.22
N ARG A 53 13.80 0.35 11.30
CA ARG A 53 14.26 -0.41 12.46
C ARG A 53 14.29 -1.90 12.11
N PRO A 54 15.27 -2.67 12.65
CA PRO A 54 15.35 -4.11 12.38
C PRO A 54 14.03 -4.83 12.66
N GLY A 55 13.60 -5.67 11.72
CA GLY A 55 12.40 -6.51 11.84
C GLY A 55 11.08 -5.83 11.49
N LEU A 56 11.07 -4.55 11.09
CA LEU A 56 9.85 -3.82 10.70
C LEU A 56 9.69 -3.61 9.19
N SER A 57 10.73 -3.94 8.41
CA SER A 57 10.75 -3.84 6.96
C SER A 57 11.41 -5.08 6.35
N GLY A 58 11.03 -5.42 5.11
CA GLY A 58 11.79 -6.36 4.29
C GLY A 58 13.06 -5.72 3.73
N GLU A 59 13.92 -6.51 3.11
CA GLU A 59 15.12 -6.04 2.43
C GLU A 59 14.91 -6.09 0.91
N ALA A 60 15.18 -4.99 0.20
CA ALA A 60 15.20 -4.95 -1.25
C ALA A 60 16.57 -4.50 -1.77
N TYR A 61 17.17 -5.31 -2.63
CA TYR A 61 18.50 -5.10 -3.18
C TYR A 61 18.40 -4.65 -4.64
N PHE A 62 18.73 -3.38 -4.87
CA PHE A 62 18.70 -2.74 -6.18
C PHE A 62 20.11 -2.70 -6.76
N PHE A 63 20.30 -3.27 -7.95
CA PHE A 63 21.60 -3.39 -8.59
C PHE A 63 21.88 -2.18 -9.48
N GLU A 64 23.05 -1.56 -9.31
CA GLU A 64 23.51 -0.43 -10.12
C GLU A 64 24.67 -0.83 -11.05
N GLY A 65 24.65 -0.33 -12.29
CA GLY A 65 25.73 -0.51 -13.28
C GLY A 65 25.73 -1.84 -14.05
N GLY A 66 26.52 -1.90 -15.13
CA GLY A 66 26.95 -3.15 -15.76
C GLY A 66 26.00 -3.87 -16.72
N GLY A 67 24.96 -3.21 -17.27
CA GLY A 67 24.07 -3.85 -18.25
C GLY A 67 23.29 -5.06 -17.71
N SER A 68 23.27 -5.27 -16.38
CA SER A 68 22.58 -6.40 -15.79
C SER A 68 21.07 -6.15 -15.82
N GLU A 69 20.34 -6.98 -16.55
CA GLU A 69 18.87 -7.13 -16.43
C GLU A 69 18.44 -7.76 -15.08
N GLN A 70 19.31 -7.67 -14.06
CA GLN A 70 19.15 -8.28 -12.76
C GLN A 70 17.89 -7.73 -12.06
N PRO A 71 16.89 -8.59 -11.78
CA PRO A 71 15.73 -8.20 -10.98
C PRO A 71 16.15 -7.78 -9.57
N VAL A 72 15.31 -6.96 -8.93
CA VAL A 72 15.48 -6.62 -7.52
C VAL A 72 15.39 -7.89 -6.68
N VAL A 73 16.37 -8.16 -5.84
CA VAL A 73 16.26 -9.29 -4.89
C VAL A 73 15.48 -8.79 -3.69
N MET A 74 14.36 -9.44 -3.37
CA MET A 74 13.52 -9.11 -2.22
C MET A 74 13.55 -10.26 -1.19
N SER A 75 13.45 -9.92 0.09
CA SER A 75 13.56 -10.91 1.18
C SER A 75 12.30 -11.74 1.42
N SER A 76 11.14 -11.33 0.93
CA SER A 76 9.86 -12.00 1.20
C SER A 76 8.83 -11.73 0.08
N GLU A 77 7.69 -12.39 0.17
CA GLU A 77 6.56 -12.30 -0.76
C GLU A 77 5.26 -12.64 -0.02
N PRO A 78 4.07 -12.21 -0.51
CA PRO A 78 2.80 -12.57 0.11
C PRO A 78 2.65 -14.09 0.32
N GLY A 79 2.02 -14.47 1.43
CA GLY A 79 1.93 -15.86 1.89
C GLY A 79 3.04 -16.28 2.85
N ARG A 80 4.05 -15.43 3.08
CA ARG A 80 5.05 -15.61 4.14
C ARG A 80 4.71 -14.77 5.37
N SER A 81 5.07 -15.26 6.55
CA SER A 81 4.78 -14.59 7.83
C SER A 81 5.54 -13.27 8.03
N ASP A 82 6.62 -13.06 7.28
CA ASP A 82 7.47 -11.87 7.35
C ASP A 82 7.22 -10.89 6.19
N TYR A 83 6.21 -11.13 5.35
CA TYR A 83 5.90 -10.24 4.24
C TYR A 83 5.40 -8.87 4.70
N THR A 84 5.92 -7.84 4.04
CA THR A 84 5.54 -6.44 4.16
C THR A 84 5.81 -5.74 2.82
N PRO A 85 4.99 -4.76 2.42
CA PRO A 85 5.29 -3.90 1.27
C PRO A 85 6.31 -2.80 1.60
N ALA A 86 6.74 -2.67 2.86
CA ALA A 86 7.75 -1.71 3.28
C ALA A 86 9.15 -2.33 3.16
N TRP A 87 9.96 -1.81 2.22
CA TRP A 87 11.28 -2.35 1.94
C TRP A 87 12.38 -1.36 2.29
N ARG A 88 13.37 -1.82 3.05
CA ARG A 88 14.63 -1.10 3.21
C ARG A 88 15.44 -1.23 1.93
N ILE A 89 15.81 -0.08 1.38
CA ILE A 89 16.60 -0.02 0.15
C ILE A 89 18.06 -0.35 0.47
N ASN A 90 18.60 -1.33 -0.24
CA ASN A 90 20.03 -1.62 -0.29
C ASN A 90 20.49 -1.48 -1.74
N ARG A 91 21.45 -0.60 -2.00
CA ARG A 91 22.05 -0.52 -3.35
C ARG A 91 23.19 -1.52 -3.44
N VAL A 92 23.32 -2.18 -4.58
CA VAL A 92 24.34 -3.19 -4.81
C VAL A 92 25.19 -2.78 -5.99
N GLU A 93 26.48 -2.61 -5.75
CA GLU A 93 27.47 -2.29 -6.77
C GLU A 93 28.27 -3.55 -7.13
N TRP A 94 28.32 -3.90 -8.41
CA TRP A 94 29.20 -4.94 -8.91
C TRP A 94 30.69 -4.55 -8.77
N LYS A 95 31.51 -5.47 -8.27
CA LYS A 95 32.98 -5.37 -8.21
C LYS A 95 33.67 -6.39 -9.11
N SER A 96 32.94 -7.41 -9.54
CA SER A 96 33.29 -8.37 -10.58
C SER A 96 32.30 -8.30 -11.75
N GLU A 97 32.47 -9.18 -12.75
CA GLU A 97 31.49 -9.35 -13.82
C GLU A 97 30.10 -9.67 -13.24
N PRO A 98 29.02 -9.00 -13.70
CA PRO A 98 27.67 -9.27 -13.23
C PRO A 98 27.22 -10.72 -13.47
N ARG A 99 26.52 -11.28 -12.49
CA ARG A 99 25.89 -12.61 -12.59
C ARG A 99 24.50 -12.60 -11.96
N SER A 100 23.68 -13.59 -12.28
CA SER A 100 22.36 -13.69 -11.65
C SER A 100 22.49 -13.99 -10.15
N LEU A 101 21.83 -13.18 -9.33
CA LEU A 101 21.61 -13.40 -7.90
C LEU A 101 20.10 -13.48 -7.68
N SER A 102 19.65 -14.53 -6.99
CA SER A 102 18.22 -14.89 -6.98
C SER A 102 17.60 -14.91 -5.59
N SER A 103 18.41 -14.69 -4.56
CA SER A 103 18.01 -14.71 -3.16
C SER A 103 18.86 -13.75 -2.35
N VAL A 104 18.37 -13.37 -1.17
CA VAL A 104 19.15 -12.55 -0.23
C VAL A 104 20.44 -13.28 0.19
N ASP A 105 20.39 -14.61 0.30
CA ASP A 105 21.57 -15.42 0.60
C ASP A 105 22.59 -15.42 -0.55
N ASP A 106 22.16 -15.38 -1.80
CA ASP A 106 23.06 -15.19 -2.95
C ASP A 106 23.78 -13.84 -2.88
N VAL A 107 23.05 -12.77 -2.52
CA VAL A 107 23.62 -11.41 -2.37
C VAL A 107 24.64 -11.39 -1.25
N ARG A 108 24.32 -11.97 -0.09
CA ARG A 108 25.26 -12.08 1.05
C ARG A 108 26.49 -12.89 0.69
N ALA A 109 26.32 -14.01 0.00
CA ALA A 109 27.44 -14.84 -0.44
C ALA A 109 28.32 -14.12 -1.47
N ALA A 110 27.73 -13.34 -2.38
CA ALA A 110 28.45 -12.48 -3.32
C ALA A 110 29.23 -11.37 -2.59
N GLU A 111 28.64 -10.77 -1.57
CA GLU A 111 29.31 -9.74 -0.76
C GLU A 111 30.49 -10.32 0.03
N VAL A 112 30.33 -11.47 0.69
CA VAL A 112 31.42 -12.16 1.41
C VAL A 112 32.58 -12.52 0.49
N LYS A 113 32.31 -12.87 -0.77
CA LYS A 113 33.34 -13.14 -1.79
C LYS A 113 33.99 -11.87 -2.35
N GLY A 114 33.39 -10.70 -2.13
CA GLY A 114 33.82 -9.43 -2.71
C GLY A 114 33.37 -9.23 -4.16
N ASP A 115 32.44 -10.04 -4.68
CA ASP A 115 31.87 -9.90 -6.03
C ASP A 115 31.00 -8.63 -6.13
N VAL A 116 30.38 -8.25 -5.01
CA VAL A 116 29.53 -7.06 -4.88
C VAL A 116 29.86 -6.28 -3.61
N ARG A 117 29.50 -5.00 -3.58
CA ARG A 117 29.43 -4.19 -2.37
C ARG A 117 27.98 -3.79 -2.11
N VAL A 118 27.45 -4.09 -0.93
CA VAL A 118 26.13 -3.62 -0.51
C VAL A 118 26.26 -2.28 0.21
N LEU A 119 25.47 -1.31 -0.21
CA LEU A 119 25.34 0.02 0.36
C LEU A 119 23.95 0.13 1.00
N PRO A 120 23.82 -0.18 2.31
CA PRO A 120 22.53 -0.10 2.99
C PRO A 120 22.09 1.36 3.14
N SER A 121 20.80 1.60 2.94
CA SER A 121 20.14 2.87 3.25
C SER A 121 19.23 2.74 4.47
N LYS A 122 18.85 3.89 5.05
CA LYS A 122 17.71 4.00 5.98
C LYS A 122 16.41 4.33 5.26
N ALA A 123 16.45 4.54 3.94
CA ALA A 123 15.28 4.79 3.12
C ALA A 123 14.38 3.56 3.07
N ILE A 124 13.08 3.80 3.30
CA ILE A 124 12.02 2.83 3.16
C ILE A 124 11.22 3.19 1.93
N ILE A 125 10.97 2.20 1.07
CA ILE A 125 10.08 2.33 -0.09
C ILE A 125 8.84 1.49 0.13
N ASN A 126 7.67 2.06 -0.12
CA ASN A 126 6.44 1.31 -0.26
C ASN A 126 6.41 0.69 -1.66
N ALA A 127 6.60 -0.61 -1.72
CA ALA A 127 6.67 -1.36 -2.97
C ALA A 127 5.85 -2.65 -2.89
N ALA A 128 4.54 -2.54 -3.12
CA ALA A 128 3.63 -3.67 -3.03
C ALA A 128 3.84 -4.68 -4.17
N LEU A 129 3.93 -5.95 -3.82
CA LEU A 129 3.97 -7.07 -4.76
C LEU A 129 2.57 -7.29 -5.36
N VAL A 130 2.49 -7.29 -6.70
CA VAL A 130 1.23 -7.50 -7.42
C VAL A 130 1.11 -8.89 -8.03
N LYS A 131 2.25 -9.55 -8.28
CA LYS A 131 2.37 -10.94 -8.75
C LYS A 131 3.60 -11.54 -8.08
N TRP A 132 3.47 -12.73 -7.53
CA TRP A 132 4.53 -13.44 -6.82
C TRP A 132 4.44 -14.93 -7.13
N SER A 133 5.22 -15.76 -6.43
CA SER A 133 5.52 -17.12 -6.90
C SER A 133 4.33 -18.04 -7.11
N ASN A 134 3.23 -17.85 -6.39
CA ASN A 134 2.07 -18.75 -6.44
C ASN A 134 0.74 -18.02 -6.67
N ALA A 135 0.72 -16.70 -6.74
CA ALA A 135 -0.50 -15.92 -6.91
C ALA A 135 -0.22 -14.49 -7.42
N GLU A 136 -1.29 -13.76 -7.67
CA GLU A 136 -1.28 -12.34 -8.02
C GLU A 136 -2.50 -11.67 -7.40
N LEU A 137 -2.50 -10.33 -7.36
CA LEU A 137 -3.67 -9.59 -6.92
C LEU A 137 -4.88 -9.92 -7.80
N PRO A 138 -6.05 -10.22 -7.21
CA PRO A 138 -7.24 -10.57 -7.96
C PRO A 138 -7.71 -9.45 -8.90
N VAL A 139 -8.22 -9.88 -10.06
CA VAL A 139 -8.90 -9.03 -11.04
C VAL A 139 -10.39 -9.00 -10.71
N ASP A 140 -10.96 -7.81 -10.64
CA ASP A 140 -12.41 -7.67 -10.66
C ASP A 140 -12.91 -7.60 -12.11
N GLY A 141 -13.64 -8.61 -12.53
CA GLY A 141 -14.24 -8.65 -13.87
C GLY A 141 -15.55 -7.85 -13.98
N ASP A 142 -16.26 -7.64 -12.88
CA ASP A 142 -17.59 -7.02 -12.88
C ASP A 142 -17.52 -5.51 -12.77
N LEU A 143 -16.58 -5.00 -11.97
CA LEU A 143 -16.26 -3.57 -11.92
C LEU A 143 -17.45 -2.70 -11.49
N THR A 144 -18.29 -3.23 -10.60
CA THR A 144 -19.52 -2.60 -10.11
C THR A 144 -19.45 -2.16 -8.65
N GLU A 145 -18.54 -2.74 -7.87
CA GLU A 145 -18.39 -2.53 -6.44
C GLU A 145 -17.00 -2.02 -6.07
N TYR A 146 -16.89 -1.37 -4.91
CA TYR A 146 -15.62 -0.90 -4.38
C TYR A 146 -14.60 -2.06 -4.24
N LEU A 147 -14.95 -3.10 -3.47
CA LEU A 147 -14.09 -4.28 -3.32
C LEU A 147 -14.25 -5.20 -4.53
N GLY A 148 -15.47 -5.66 -4.80
CA GLY A 148 -15.79 -6.56 -5.92
C GLY A 148 -14.92 -7.82 -5.91
N GLY A 149 -14.61 -8.35 -7.10
CA GLY A 149 -13.76 -9.54 -7.25
C GLY A 149 -12.26 -9.31 -7.02
N GLY A 150 -11.81 -8.07 -6.78
CA GLY A 150 -10.39 -7.74 -6.75
C GLY A 150 -10.07 -6.25 -6.93
N GLN A 151 -8.79 -5.91 -6.92
CA GLN A 151 -8.31 -4.52 -7.03
C GLN A 151 -7.68 -4.19 -8.39
N LEU A 152 -7.47 -5.21 -9.24
CA LEU A 152 -7.00 -5.03 -10.60
C LEU A 152 -8.16 -5.00 -11.60
N ILE A 153 -7.98 -4.26 -12.69
CA ILE A 153 -8.92 -4.22 -13.83
C ILE A 153 -8.63 -5.36 -14.83
N GLU A 154 -7.37 -5.76 -14.93
CA GLU A 154 -6.89 -6.82 -15.81
C GLU A 154 -5.63 -7.47 -15.20
N PRO A 155 -5.28 -8.71 -15.60
CA PRO A 155 -4.08 -9.37 -15.07
C PRO A 155 -2.81 -8.52 -15.32
N PRO A 156 -1.81 -8.55 -14.40
CA PRO A 156 -0.55 -7.85 -14.61
C PRO A 156 0.12 -8.24 -15.92
N ASN A 157 0.46 -7.26 -16.75
CA ASN A 157 1.16 -7.48 -18.01
C ASN A 157 2.68 -7.46 -17.75
N THR A 158 3.26 -8.65 -17.59
CA THR A 158 4.69 -8.84 -17.27
C THR A 158 5.62 -8.67 -18.47
N GLN A 159 5.08 -8.64 -19.69
CA GLN A 159 5.84 -8.37 -20.92
C GLN A 159 6.04 -6.86 -21.08
N ASP A 160 4.96 -6.09 -21.01
CA ASP A 160 5.01 -4.62 -21.13
C ASP A 160 5.32 -3.93 -19.80
N LEU A 161 5.42 -4.69 -18.72
CA LEU A 161 5.66 -4.22 -17.36
C LEU A 161 4.64 -3.16 -16.92
N THR A 162 3.36 -3.48 -17.05
CA THR A 162 2.26 -2.59 -16.64
C THR A 162 1.20 -3.34 -15.82
N VAL A 163 0.52 -2.61 -14.94
CA VAL A 163 -0.63 -3.11 -14.19
C VAL A 163 -1.66 -2.00 -14.04
N LYS A 164 -2.94 -2.36 -14.16
CA LYS A 164 -4.06 -1.43 -14.11
C LYS A 164 -4.88 -1.66 -12.84
N PHE A 165 -4.84 -0.70 -11.92
CA PHE A 165 -5.59 -0.73 -10.67
C PHE A 165 -6.89 0.05 -10.77
N LYS A 166 -7.90 -0.38 -10.01
CA LYS A 166 -9.04 0.47 -9.66
C LYS A 166 -8.57 1.69 -8.89
N LEU A 167 -9.16 2.85 -9.16
CA LEU A 167 -8.98 4.06 -8.36
C LEU A 167 -10.23 4.39 -7.55
N HIS A 168 -10.08 4.33 -6.24
CA HIS A 168 -11.11 4.66 -5.27
C HIS A 168 -11.06 6.11 -4.85
N GLU A 169 -12.20 6.67 -4.47
CA GLU A 169 -12.30 8.05 -3.98
C GLU A 169 -12.21 8.10 -2.46
N CYS A 170 -11.43 9.05 -1.92
CA CYS A 170 -11.36 9.37 -0.49
C CYS A 170 -11.29 10.90 -0.33
N PHE A 171 -11.77 11.40 0.81
CA PHE A 171 -11.63 12.80 1.19
C PHE A 171 -10.31 13.04 1.95
N PRO A 172 -9.70 14.24 1.83
CA PRO A 172 -10.06 15.34 0.92
C PRO A 172 -9.36 15.20 -0.44
N GLY A 173 -10.12 15.05 -1.51
CA GLY A 173 -9.67 15.28 -2.88
C GLY A 173 -8.61 14.31 -3.40
N VAL A 174 -8.71 13.03 -3.05
CA VAL A 174 -7.71 12.02 -3.47
C VAL A 174 -8.34 10.84 -4.19
N ARG A 175 -7.52 10.14 -4.98
CA ARG A 175 -7.81 8.79 -5.46
C ARG A 175 -6.70 7.83 -5.04
N TYR A 176 -7.10 6.66 -4.54
CA TYR A 176 -6.18 5.67 -3.98
C TYR A 176 -6.43 4.27 -4.55
N ILE A 177 -5.43 3.41 -4.38
CA ILE A 177 -5.53 1.97 -4.64
C ILE A 177 -5.52 1.21 -3.32
N VAL A 178 -5.87 -0.07 -3.32
CA VAL A 178 -5.72 -0.96 -2.16
C VAL A 178 -4.84 -2.13 -2.58
N ALA A 179 -3.74 -2.36 -1.87
CA ALA A 179 -2.74 -3.35 -2.28
C ALA A 179 -2.66 -4.54 -1.32
N ASP A 180 -2.63 -4.29 -0.01
CA ASP A 180 -2.45 -5.31 1.01
C ASP A 180 -2.85 -4.81 2.41
N THR A 181 -2.98 -5.73 3.38
CA THR A 181 -3.39 -5.39 4.75
C THR A 181 -2.77 -6.32 5.79
N SER A 182 -2.61 -5.85 7.02
CA SER A 182 -1.97 -6.60 8.11
C SER A 182 -2.80 -7.77 8.65
N LEU A 183 -4.12 -7.75 8.46
CA LEU A 183 -5.04 -8.72 9.04
C LEU A 183 -5.62 -9.66 7.98
N GLU A 184 -5.36 -10.96 8.12
CA GLU A 184 -5.71 -11.97 7.10
C GLU A 184 -7.21 -12.02 6.74
N PRO A 185 -8.17 -12.02 7.70
CA PRO A 185 -9.59 -11.92 7.37
C PRO A 185 -9.95 -10.69 6.54
N MET A 186 -9.27 -9.55 6.76
CA MET A 186 -9.47 -8.34 5.97
C MET A 186 -8.87 -8.49 4.58
N ALA A 187 -7.71 -9.14 4.44
CA ALA A 187 -7.10 -9.43 3.14
C ALA A 187 -8.02 -10.29 2.27
N GLN A 188 -8.62 -11.32 2.86
CA GLN A 188 -9.61 -12.18 2.20
C GLN A 188 -10.87 -11.41 1.82
N GLY A 189 -11.43 -10.62 2.74
CA GLY A 189 -12.64 -9.83 2.48
C GLY A 189 -12.44 -8.73 1.42
N MET A 190 -11.25 -8.13 1.38
CA MET A 190 -10.90 -7.06 0.44
C MET A 190 -10.33 -7.57 -0.89
N GLN A 191 -10.09 -8.88 -1.03
CA GLN A 191 -9.47 -9.50 -2.21
C GLN A 191 -8.10 -8.87 -2.52
N ILE A 192 -7.24 -8.77 -1.51
CA ILE A 192 -5.89 -8.19 -1.57
C ILE A 192 -4.87 -9.10 -0.86
N ALA A 193 -3.59 -8.78 -0.95
CA ALA A 193 -2.56 -9.55 -0.27
C ALA A 193 -2.58 -9.36 1.26
N HIS A 194 -2.17 -10.40 1.99
CA HIS A 194 -1.95 -10.33 3.44
C HIS A 194 -0.50 -9.98 3.73
N SER A 195 -0.26 -8.91 4.50
CA SER A 195 1.04 -8.37 4.91
C SER A 195 1.23 -8.41 6.43
N PRO A 196 1.46 -9.58 7.04
CA PRO A 196 1.46 -9.72 8.50
C PRO A 196 2.42 -8.76 9.21
N ALA A 197 3.58 -8.46 8.63
CA ALA A 197 4.56 -7.57 9.27
C ALA A 197 4.12 -6.09 9.32
N LEU A 198 3.12 -5.67 8.54
CA LEU A 198 2.52 -4.33 8.69
C LEU A 198 1.82 -4.12 10.04
N GLN A 199 1.46 -5.19 10.75
CA GLN A 199 0.81 -5.09 12.06
C GLN A 199 1.66 -4.32 13.09
N GLU A 200 2.98 -4.26 12.90
CA GLU A 200 3.91 -3.56 13.77
C GLU A 200 4.12 -2.09 13.37
N SER A 201 3.63 -1.66 12.21
CA SER A 201 3.81 -0.29 11.70
C SER A 201 3.21 0.81 12.61
N PRO A 202 2.09 0.61 13.33
CA PRO A 202 1.60 1.63 14.28
C PRO A 202 2.56 1.87 15.43
N ARG A 203 3.21 0.81 15.95
CA ARG A 203 4.24 0.94 17.00
C ARG A 203 5.47 1.70 16.53
N ALA A 204 5.75 1.65 15.23
CA ALA A 204 6.80 2.44 14.59
C ALA A 204 6.40 3.90 14.34
N ARG A 205 5.14 4.27 14.60
CA ARG A 205 4.53 5.55 14.22
C ARG A 205 4.61 5.80 12.71
N ALA A 206 4.54 4.71 11.93
CA ALA A 206 4.67 4.73 10.48
C ALA A 206 3.31 4.71 9.76
N THR A 207 2.20 4.89 10.49
CA THR A 207 0.83 4.83 9.97
C THR A 207 0.13 6.19 10.06
N GLY A 208 -0.74 6.48 9.10
CA GLY A 208 -1.80 7.48 9.22
C GLY A 208 -3.10 6.81 9.65
N ARG A 209 -4.17 7.58 9.74
CA ARG A 209 -5.52 7.12 10.07
C ARG A 209 -6.46 7.26 8.88
N THR A 210 -7.24 6.21 8.62
CA THR A 210 -8.37 6.27 7.68
C THR A 210 -9.68 6.11 8.43
N ASN A 211 -10.59 7.05 8.20
CA ASN A 211 -11.89 7.11 8.85
C ASN A 211 -12.96 6.57 7.87
N VAL A 212 -13.53 5.42 8.19
CA VAL A 212 -14.44 4.65 7.33
C VAL A 212 -15.84 4.63 7.90
N PHE A 213 -16.86 4.68 7.04
CA PHE A 213 -18.27 4.73 7.47
C PHE A 213 -18.99 3.43 7.17
N MET A 214 -19.64 2.85 8.19
CA MET A 214 -20.43 1.62 8.07
C MET A 214 -21.95 1.85 8.01
N ASN A 215 -22.39 3.11 8.08
CA ASN A 215 -23.76 3.54 7.82
C ASN A 215 -23.80 5.02 7.37
N GLY A 216 -25.00 5.57 7.13
CA GLY A 216 -25.20 6.94 6.68
C GLY A 216 -25.53 7.01 5.19
N PHE A 217 -24.93 7.96 4.46
CA PHE A 217 -25.12 8.10 3.02
C PHE A 217 -24.52 6.91 2.28
N LYS A 218 -25.32 6.26 1.43
CA LYS A 218 -24.83 5.19 0.56
C LYS A 218 -23.85 5.76 -0.44
N GLY A 219 -22.77 5.05 -0.71
CA GLY A 219 -21.73 5.60 -1.55
C GLY A 219 -20.59 4.63 -1.87
N PRO A 220 -19.55 5.16 -2.51
CA PRO A 220 -18.40 4.39 -2.98
C PRO A 220 -17.35 4.13 -1.89
N GLY A 221 -17.71 4.10 -0.61
CA GLY A 221 -16.83 3.75 0.49
C GLY A 221 -16.65 2.23 0.64
N PRO A 222 -15.62 1.77 1.37
CA PRO A 222 -15.28 0.35 1.50
C PRO A 222 -16.36 -0.50 2.17
N MET A 223 -17.28 0.12 2.92
CA MET A 223 -18.44 -0.55 3.53
C MET A 223 -19.77 -0.17 2.89
N GLY A 224 -19.76 0.43 1.68
CA GLY A 224 -20.95 0.79 0.92
C GLY A 224 -21.61 2.13 1.29
N PHE A 225 -20.93 2.95 2.08
CA PHE A 225 -21.37 4.29 2.49
C PHE A 225 -20.47 5.37 1.91
N GLN A 226 -20.48 6.59 2.45
CA GLN A 226 -19.66 7.68 1.93
C GLN A 226 -18.17 7.29 1.80
N PRO A 227 -17.40 7.95 0.91
CA PRO A 227 -15.95 7.81 0.89
C PRO A 227 -15.33 7.97 2.28
N SER A 228 -14.24 7.26 2.48
CA SER A 228 -13.41 7.42 3.66
C SER A 228 -12.84 8.85 3.75
N VAL A 229 -12.33 9.20 4.92
CA VAL A 229 -11.64 10.47 5.18
C VAL A 229 -10.25 10.16 5.74
N PHE A 230 -9.20 10.59 5.05
CA PHE A 230 -7.81 10.48 5.53
C PHE A 230 -7.46 11.61 6.50
N ASP A 231 -6.50 11.34 7.39
CA ASP A 231 -5.99 12.31 8.37
C ASP A 231 -5.00 13.32 7.79
N SER A 232 -4.50 13.08 6.58
CA SER A 232 -3.41 13.84 5.97
C SER A 232 -3.45 13.80 4.44
N GLU A 233 -2.87 14.82 3.83
CA GLU A 233 -2.72 14.93 2.39
C GLU A 233 -1.50 14.15 1.88
N ALA A 234 -1.60 13.58 0.67
CA ALA A 234 -0.50 12.89 0.04
C ALA A 234 0.71 13.81 -0.16
N GLY A 235 1.86 13.41 0.38
CA GLY A 235 3.11 14.19 0.31
C GLY A 235 3.36 15.14 1.48
N ALA A 236 2.41 15.30 2.41
CA ALA A 236 2.62 16.02 3.66
C ALA A 236 3.64 15.30 4.59
N GLU A 237 4.17 15.98 5.60
CA GLU A 237 5.18 15.37 6.50
C GLU A 237 4.60 14.19 7.30
N GLU A 238 3.34 14.33 7.69
CA GLU A 238 2.53 13.37 8.42
C GLU A 238 1.93 12.25 7.55
N TRP A 239 2.10 12.34 6.22
CA TRP A 239 1.57 11.38 5.25
C TRP A 239 2.13 9.99 5.48
N SER A 240 1.26 8.99 5.33
CA SER A 240 1.62 7.59 5.24
C SER A 240 0.70 6.88 4.26
N PRO A 241 1.21 6.02 3.37
CA PRO A 241 0.38 5.12 2.57
C PRO A 241 -0.18 3.93 3.39
N TYR A 242 0.31 3.74 4.62
CA TYR A 242 -0.16 2.74 5.56
C TYR A 242 -1.17 3.36 6.51
N TRP A 243 -2.39 2.83 6.53
CA TRP A 243 -3.53 3.43 7.22
C TRP A 243 -4.09 2.51 8.29
N ASP A 244 -4.12 3.00 9.53
CA ASP A 244 -4.86 2.38 10.61
C ASP A 244 -6.35 2.61 10.39
N HIS A 245 -7.07 1.50 10.28
CA HIS A 245 -8.47 1.51 9.93
C HIS A 245 -9.34 1.84 11.14
N MET A 246 -10.18 2.87 11.03
CA MET A 246 -11.11 3.30 12.07
C MET A 246 -12.51 3.39 11.50
N THR A 247 -13.44 2.57 11.99
CA THR A 247 -14.83 2.54 11.51
C THR A 247 -15.72 3.44 12.36
N TYR A 248 -16.65 4.13 11.72
CA TYR A 248 -17.63 5.00 12.33
C TYR A 248 -19.06 4.63 11.94
N ALA A 249 -19.95 4.74 12.91
CA ALA A 249 -21.38 4.55 12.72
C ALA A 249 -22.17 5.74 13.31
N TRP A 250 -23.05 6.34 12.52
CA TRP A 250 -24.08 7.26 12.99
C TRP A 250 -24.98 6.56 14.01
N LYS A 251 -25.14 7.18 15.18
CA LYS A 251 -26.02 6.69 16.23
C LYS A 251 -27.48 6.77 15.82
N LYS A 252 -28.29 5.87 16.39
CA LYS A 252 -29.75 5.87 16.18
C LYS A 252 -30.35 7.22 16.57
N GLY A 253 -31.16 7.80 15.68
CA GLY A 253 -31.83 9.08 15.89
C GLY A 253 -30.97 10.31 15.60
N LYS A 254 -29.77 10.13 15.04
CA LYS A 254 -28.94 11.21 14.49
C LYS A 254 -29.13 11.25 12.97
N ASP A 255 -29.18 12.45 12.41
CA ASP A 255 -29.27 12.66 10.97
C ASP A 255 -27.87 12.64 10.36
N PRO A 256 -27.56 11.69 9.45
CA PRO A 256 -26.27 11.67 8.79
C PRO A 256 -26.04 12.92 7.96
N ARG A 257 -24.77 13.34 7.85
CA ARG A 257 -24.27 14.33 6.87
C ARG A 257 -22.98 13.80 6.26
N VAL A 258 -22.61 14.28 5.07
CA VAL A 258 -21.30 13.95 4.49
C VAL A 258 -20.22 14.64 5.32
N LEU A 259 -19.23 13.86 5.77
CA LEU A 259 -18.05 14.34 6.49
C LEU A 259 -16.84 14.24 5.56
N THR A 260 -16.10 15.33 5.41
CA THR A 260 -15.08 15.52 4.37
C THR A 260 -13.69 15.81 4.94
N THR A 261 -13.57 16.06 6.24
CA THR A 261 -12.29 16.26 6.92
C THR A 261 -12.25 15.48 8.23
N GLU A 262 -11.06 15.09 8.69
CA GLU A 262 -10.94 14.38 9.96
C GLU A 262 -11.50 15.22 11.13
N ASP A 263 -11.29 16.53 11.11
CA ASP A 263 -11.88 17.45 12.10
C ASP A 263 -13.40 17.36 12.15
N GLU A 264 -14.08 17.25 11.00
CA GLU A 264 -15.53 17.06 10.95
C GLU A 264 -15.97 15.71 11.53
N VAL A 265 -15.18 14.65 11.29
CA VAL A 265 -15.41 13.31 11.85
C VAL A 265 -15.27 13.33 13.37
N HIS A 266 -14.18 13.90 13.87
CA HIS A 266 -13.92 14.03 15.29
C HIS A 266 -14.95 14.93 15.98
N ALA A 267 -15.34 16.05 15.38
CA ALA A 267 -16.39 16.91 15.93
C ALA A 267 -17.74 16.17 16.04
N ALA A 268 -18.11 15.36 15.03
CA ALA A 268 -19.33 14.54 15.07
C ALA A 268 -19.24 13.44 16.13
N ARG A 269 -18.08 12.77 16.26
CA ARG A 269 -17.85 11.78 17.33
C ARG A 269 -17.94 12.40 18.71
N ASP A 270 -17.20 13.48 18.95
CA ASP A 270 -17.08 14.13 20.26
C ASP A 270 -18.39 14.83 20.67
N GLY A 271 -19.19 15.28 19.69
CA GLY A 271 -20.57 15.73 19.88
C GLY A 271 -21.58 14.59 20.17
N GLY A 272 -21.12 13.33 20.08
CA GLY A 272 -21.93 12.16 20.38
C GLY A 272 -22.84 11.71 19.23
N ASP A 273 -22.55 12.10 17.99
CA ASP A 273 -23.31 11.67 16.81
C ASP A 273 -22.82 10.34 16.23
N LEU A 274 -21.53 10.05 16.39
CA LEU A 274 -20.89 8.82 15.90
C LEU A 274 -20.47 7.90 17.05
N ASP A 275 -20.54 6.59 16.82
CA ASP A 275 -19.73 5.58 17.49
C ASP A 275 -18.44 5.36 16.69
N GLU A 276 -17.31 5.15 17.40
CA GLU A 276 -15.99 4.86 16.82
C GLU A 276 -15.55 3.44 17.20
N PHE A 277 -15.03 2.71 16.21
CA PHE A 277 -14.48 1.37 16.37
C PHE A 277 -13.04 1.34 15.83
N PRO A 278 -12.04 0.97 16.65
CA PRO A 278 -10.72 0.61 16.15
C PRO A 278 -10.82 -0.65 15.29
N GLY A 279 -10.36 -0.59 14.04
CA GLY A 279 -10.64 -1.60 13.03
C GLY A 279 -12.10 -1.53 12.57
N THR A 280 -12.79 -2.67 12.55
CA THR A 280 -14.24 -2.78 12.35
C THR A 280 -14.92 -3.28 13.63
N PRO A 281 -16.26 -3.21 13.77
CA PRO A 281 -16.95 -3.80 14.93
C PRO A 281 -16.54 -5.26 15.20
N ASP A 282 -16.31 -6.05 14.14
CA ASP A 282 -15.95 -7.47 14.24
C ASP A 282 -14.50 -7.72 14.69
N THR A 283 -13.64 -6.71 14.60
CA THR A 283 -12.25 -6.78 15.08
C THR A 283 -12.14 -6.64 16.60
N ASN A 284 -13.25 -6.37 17.31
CA ASN A 284 -13.32 -6.26 18.76
C ASN A 284 -12.27 -5.31 19.37
N GLY A 285 -12.03 -4.17 18.71
CA GLY A 285 -11.08 -3.14 19.14
C GLY A 285 -9.64 -3.36 18.68
N SER A 286 -9.39 -4.35 17.80
CA SER A 286 -8.08 -4.57 17.19
C SER A 286 -7.92 -3.73 15.93
N ILE A 287 -6.92 -2.86 15.90
CA ILE A 287 -6.55 -2.10 14.71
C ILE A 287 -5.80 -3.00 13.73
N PHE A 288 -6.13 -2.87 12.45
CA PHE A 288 -5.34 -3.39 11.34
C PHE A 288 -4.92 -2.23 10.43
N THR A 289 -3.80 -2.44 9.74
CA THR A 289 -3.21 -1.44 8.85
C THR A 289 -3.39 -1.87 7.40
N VAL A 290 -3.87 -0.97 6.56
CA VAL A 290 -4.06 -1.21 5.12
C VAL A 290 -3.07 -0.37 4.32
N ASN A 291 -2.41 -0.97 3.34
CA ASN A 291 -1.59 -0.27 2.35
C ASN A 291 -2.48 0.29 1.24
N CYS A 292 -2.77 1.59 1.31
CA CYS A 292 -3.61 2.32 0.37
C CYS A 292 -2.95 3.62 -0.14
N PRO A 293 -1.92 3.54 -1.01
CA PRO A 293 -1.24 4.72 -1.51
C PRO A 293 -2.14 5.57 -2.42
N VAL A 294 -1.86 6.87 -2.46
CA VAL A 294 -2.58 7.87 -3.27
C VAL A 294 -1.72 8.29 -4.45
N PRO A 295 -1.92 7.69 -5.64
CA PRO A 295 -1.20 8.10 -6.85
C PRO A 295 -1.79 9.35 -7.51
N VAL A 296 -3.01 9.77 -7.15
CA VAL A 296 -3.72 10.87 -7.84
C VAL A 296 -4.42 11.78 -6.84
N ILE A 297 -4.17 13.08 -6.96
CA ILE A 297 -4.94 14.14 -6.29
C ILE A 297 -5.99 14.63 -7.30
N ALA A 298 -7.27 14.55 -6.92
CA ALA A 298 -8.39 14.97 -7.77
C ALA A 298 -9.61 15.33 -6.92
N PRO A 299 -10.36 16.39 -7.26
CA PRO A 299 -11.55 16.79 -6.53
C PRO A 299 -12.50 15.61 -6.27
N ASN A 300 -13.14 15.61 -5.10
CA ASN A 300 -14.19 14.65 -4.82
C ASN A 300 -15.38 14.86 -5.75
N THR A 301 -15.97 13.76 -6.19
CA THR A 301 -17.19 13.73 -6.98
C THR A 301 -18.41 13.35 -6.16
N PHE A 302 -18.22 12.73 -5.00
CA PHE A 302 -19.30 12.38 -4.08
C PHE A 302 -19.81 13.61 -3.31
N THR A 303 -21.12 13.85 -3.32
CA THR A 303 -21.74 14.99 -2.63
C THR A 303 -22.85 14.62 -1.63
N GLY A 304 -23.15 13.33 -1.47
CA GLY A 304 -24.26 12.82 -0.65
C GLY A 304 -25.39 12.22 -1.48
#